data_AF-A0A6I2TZN9-F1
#
_entry.id   AF-A0A6I2TZN9-F1
#
_cell.length_a   1.000
_cell.length_b   1.000
_cell.length_c   1.000
_cell.angle_alpha   90.00
_cell.angle_beta   90.00
_cell.angle_gamma   90.00
#
_symmetry.space_group_name_H-M   'P 1'
#
loop_
_entity.id
_entity.type
_entity.pdbx_description
1 polymer ?
#
loop_
_entity_poly.entity_id
_entity_poly.type
_entity_poly.pdbx_seq_one_letter_code
_entity_poly.pdbx_strand_id
1 'polypeptide(L)' 'MRCLLLFSIRRDKAWLYVIESVTNGSVIDEVRLEELETLAKNVDQQKVFVTAFPNFQCFKDNMERLAWDTVA' A
#
# COMPACT_ATOMS: atom_id res chain seq x y z
N MET A 1 4.90 -0.86 -12.79
CA MET A 1 4.11 -0.92 -11.55
C MET A 1 3.64 -2.35 -11.36
N ARG A 2 4.20 -3.10 -10.41
CA ARG A 2 3.72 -4.44 -10.05
C ARG A 2 3.22 -4.35 -8.61
N CYS A 3 1.91 -4.17 -8.46
CA CYS A 3 1.24 -4.24 -7.17
C CYS A 3 1.00 -5.72 -6.84
N LEU A 4 1.36 -6.16 -5.64
CA LEU A 4 1.06 -7.49 -5.13
C LEU A 4 -0.12 -7.39 -4.18
N LEU A 5 -1.22 -8.08 -4.49
CA LEU A 5 -2.37 -8.18 -3.62
C LEU A 5 -2.24 -9.45 -2.78
N LEU A 6 -2.27 -9.28 -1.45
CA LEU A 6 -2.24 -10.39 -0.51
C LEU A 6 -3.51 -10.36 0.34
N PHE A 7 -4.31 -11.43 0.26
CA PHE A 7 -5.47 -11.61 1.11
C PHE A 7 -5.10 -12.46 2.32
N SER A 8 -5.34 -11.94 3.53
CA SER A 8 -5.05 -12.65 4.78
C SER A 8 -6.34 -12.87 5.57
N ILE A 9 -6.66 -14.15 5.81
CA ILE A 9 -7.82 -14.55 6.63
C ILE A 9 -7.30 -15.19 7.92
N ARG A 10 -7.65 -14.60 9.06
CA ARG A 10 -7.59 -15.22 10.39
C ARG A 10 -9.02 -15.53 10.84
N ARG A 11 -9.22 -16.52 11.72
CA ARG A 11 -10.56 -16.99 12.15
C ARG A 11 -11.51 -15.88 12.65
N ASP A 12 -10.94 -14.78 13.13
CA ASP A 12 -11.61 -13.64 13.75
C ASP A 12 -11.47 -12.32 12.97
N LYS A 13 -10.59 -12.26 11.96
CA LYS A 13 -10.27 -11.03 11.21
C LYS A 13 -9.83 -11.34 9.78
N ALA A 14 -10.39 -10.62 8.81
CA ALA A 14 -9.99 -10.71 7.41
C ALA A 14 -9.52 -9.35 6.91
N TRP A 15 -8.26 -9.28 6.43
CA TRP A 15 -7.62 -8.05 5.97
C TRP A 15 -7.15 -8.25 4.51
N LEU A 16 -7.32 -7.20 3.70
CA LEU A 16 -6.72 -7.09 2.38
C LEU A 16 -5.47 -6.23 2.48
N TYR A 17 -4.30 -6.83 2.24
CA TYR A 17 -3.05 -6.11 2.14
C TYR A 17 -2.78 -5.79 0.67
N VAL A 18 -2.63 -4.50 0.38
CA VAL A 18 -2.24 -4.00 -0.94
C VAL A 18 -0.79 -3.53 -0.82
N ILE A 19 0.13 -4.33 -1.35
CA ILE A 19 1.57 -4.09 -1.22
C ILE A 19 2.11 -3.62 -2.56
N GLU A 20 2.61 -2.39 -2.61
CA GLU A 20 3.27 -1.84 -3.80
C GLU A 20 4.77 -1.74 -3.58
N SER A 21 5.54 -2.45 -4.42
CA SER A 21 7.01 -2.38 -4.37
C SER A 21 7.52 -1.19 -5.18
N VAL A 22 8.33 -0.35 -4.52
CA VAL A 22 9.01 0.77 -5.16
C VAL A 22 10.18 0.25 -5.98
N THR A 23 10.02 0.24 -7.30
CA THR A 23 11.12 -0.08 -8.24
C THR A 23 11.62 1.14 -8.99
N ASN A 24 10.74 2.10 -9.33
CA ASN A 24 11.05 3.27 -10.17
C ASN A 24 10.54 4.61 -9.59
N GLY A 25 10.47 4.75 -8.26
CA GLY A 25 10.14 6.04 -7.61
C GLY A 25 8.65 6.42 -7.56
N SER A 26 7.74 5.51 -7.90
CA SER A 26 6.32 5.63 -7.55
C SER A 26 6.09 5.04 -6.15
N VAL A 27 5.47 5.82 -5.27
CA VAL A 27 5.05 5.41 -3.92
C VAL A 27 3.53 5.52 -3.81
N ILE A 28 2.95 5.00 -2.74
CA ILE A 28 1.55 5.31 -2.41
C ILE A 28 1.53 6.71 -1.79
N ASP A 29 1.31 7.72 -2.65
CA ASP A 29 0.97 9.09 -2.25
C ASP A 29 -0.55 9.24 -2.08
N GLU A 30 -1.02 10.42 -1.63
CA GLU A 30 -2.45 10.63 -1.30
C GLU A 30 -3.38 10.38 -2.50
N VAL A 31 -2.97 10.81 -3.70
CA VAL A 31 -3.75 10.58 -4.93
C VAL A 31 -3.82 9.09 -5.22
N ARG A 32 -2.70 8.38 -5.10
CA ARG A 32 -2.67 6.93 -5.32
C ARG A 32 -3.48 6.17 -4.26
N LEU A 33 -3.48 6.64 -3.01
CA LEU A 33 -4.29 6.06 -1.95
C LEU A 33 -5.78 6.16 -2.30
N GLU A 34 -6.28 7.34 -2.69
CA GLU A 34 -7.68 7.54 -3.11
C GLU A 34 -8.07 6.63 -4.29
N GLU A 35 -7.18 6.47 -5.28
CA GLU A 35 -7.39 5.55 -6.39
C GLU A 35 -7.55 4.11 -5.91
N LEU A 36 -6.65 3.65 -5.04
CA LEU A 36 -6.65 2.28 -4.51
C LEU A 36 -7.88 2.02 -3.64
N GLU A 37 -8.29 2.99 -2.81
CA GLU A 37 -9.54 2.92 -2.04
C GLU A 37 -10.76 2.83 -2.94
N THR A 38 -10.79 3.61 -4.01
CA THR A 38 -11.87 3.58 -5.01
C THR A 38 -11.94 2.23 -5.73
N LEU A 39 -10.79 1.67 -6.11
CA LEU A 39 -10.72 0.34 -6.73
C LEU A 39 -11.17 -0.76 -5.77
N ALA A 40 -10.81 -0.64 -4.49
CA ALA A 40 -11.15 -1.59 -3.44
C ALA A 40 -12.49 -1.29 -2.75
N LYS A 41 -13.32 -0.37 -3.25
CA LYS A 41 -14.53 0.09 -2.55
C LYS A 41 -15.55 -1.02 -2.24
N ASN A 42 -15.57 -2.08 -3.05
CA ASN A 42 -16.49 -3.23 -2.90
C ASN A 42 -15.87 -4.39 -2.08
N VAL A 43 -14.71 -4.17 -1.47
CA VAL A 43 -14.07 -5.14 -0.56
C VAL A 43 -14.51 -4.81 0.85
N ASP A 44 -15.22 -5.74 1.49
CA ASP A 44 -15.76 -5.60 2.85
C ASP A 44 -14.69 -5.71 3.94
N GLN A 45 -13.56 -6.36 3.63
CA GLN A 45 -12.43 -6.48 4.54
C GLN A 45 -11.73 -5.14 4.76
N GLN A 46 -11.16 -4.98 5.95
CA GLN A 46 -10.26 -3.86 6.22
C GLN A 46 -9.07 -3.90 5.25
N LYS A 47 -8.73 -2.74 4.70
CA LYS A 47 -7.64 -2.58 3.74
C LYS A 47 -6.42 -2.03 4.46
N VAL A 48 -5.25 -2.55 4.14
CA VAL A 48 -3.97 -2.02 4.59
C VAL A 48 -3.10 -1.78 3.36
N PHE A 49 -2.70 -0.54 3.16
CA PHE A 49 -1.85 -0.13 2.05
C PHE A 49 -0.40 -0.06 2.51
N VAL A 50 0.48 -0.78 1.83
CA VAL A 50 1.89 -0.93 2.19
C VAL A 50 2.75 -0.51 1.01
N THR A 51 3.65 0.46 1.23
CA THR A 51 4.72 0.79 0.29
C THR A 51 5.98 0.03 0.68
N ALA A 52 6.40 -0.95 -0.12
CA ALA A 52 7.58 -1.75 0.16
C ALA A 52 8.83 -1.19 -0.55
N PHE A 53 9.85 -0.85 0.24
CA PHE A 53 11.11 -0.30 -0.25
C PHE A 53 12.21 -1.36 -0.36
N PRO A 54 13.07 -1.31 -1.40
CA PRO A 54 14.17 -2.27 -1.54
C PRO A 54 15.29 -2.04 -0.51
N ASN A 55 15.43 -0.83 0.01
CA ASN A 55 16.39 -0.48 1.05
C ASN A 55 15.99 0.85 1.74
N PHE A 56 16.63 1.13 2.87
CA PHE A 56 16.36 2.33 3.67
C PHE A 56 16.74 3.65 2.99
N GLN A 57 17.68 3.64 2.03
CA GLN A 57 18.01 4.84 1.28
C GLN A 57 16.85 5.24 0.36
N CYS A 58 16.29 4.28 -0.38
CA CYS A 58 15.12 4.49 -1.22
C CYS A 58 13.91 4.98 -0.41
N PHE A 59 13.72 4.47 0.82
CA PHE A 59 12.71 5.00 1.74
C PHE A 59 12.92 6.49 2.05
N LYS A 60 14.11 6.87 2.52
CA LYS A 60 14.42 8.26 2.87
C LYS A 60 14.23 9.22 1.69
N ASP A 61 14.59 8.80 0.49
CA ASP A 61 14.46 9.63 -0.72
C ASP A 61 12.98 9.87 -1.11
N ASN A 62 12.03 9.09 -0.59
CA ASN A 62 10.62 9.16 -0.95
C ASN A 62 9.67 9.40 0.23
N MET A 63 10.15 9.42 1.47
CA MET A 63 9.30 9.44 2.68
C MET A 63 8.36 10.65 2.75
N GLU A 64 8.76 11.79 2.19
CA GLU A 64 7.95 13.01 2.17
C GLU A 64 6.71 12.92 1.26
N ARG A 65 6.68 11.94 0.35
CA ARG A 65 5.59 11.72 -0.60
C ARG A 65 4.61 10.65 -0.15
N LEU A 66 4.90 9.93 0.94
CA LEU A 66 4.04 8.86 1.42
C LEU A 66 2.72 9.44 1.95
N ALA A 67 1.61 8.81 1.59
CA ALA A 67 0.32 9.11 2.19
C ALA A 67 0.34 8.79 3.69
N TRP A 68 -0.33 9.62 4.49
CA TRP A 68 -0.28 9.52 5.95
C TRP A 68 -0.84 8.21 6.48
N ASP A 69 -1.94 7.72 5.90
CA ASP A 69 -2.65 6.51 6.34
C ASP A 69 -2.10 5.22 5.68
N THR A 70 -0.77 5.14 5.49
CA THR A 70 -0.10 3.98 4.89
C THR A 70 1.04 3.43 5.75
N VAL A 71 1.44 2.19 5.47
CA VAL A 71 2.61 1.54 6.09
C VAL A 71 3.78 1.56 5.10
N ALA A 72 5.00 1.81 5.59
CA ALA A 72 6.23 1.84 4.79
C ALA A 72 7.36 1.04 5.46
#